data_AF-A0A3M1ZNJ1-F1
#
_entry.id   AF-A0A3M1ZNJ1-F1
#
_cell.length_a   1.000
_cell.length_b   1.000
_cell.length_c   1.000
_cell.angle_alpha   90.00
_cell.angle_beta   90.00
_cell.angle_gamma   90.00
#
_symmetry.space_group_name_H-M   'P 1'
#
loop_
_entity.id
_entity.type
_entity.pdbx_description
1 polymer ?
#
loop_
_entity_poly.entity_id
_entity_poly.type
_entity_poly.pdbx_seq_one_letter_code
_entity_poly.pdbx_strand_id
1 'polypeptide(L)'
;GDSAVSDRVTIIPDYYSEAYTTTPADFICSRHVLEHIADPVAFLRMVRRAIGDRVNTAVFFEVPNMAYTLHNMAIWDIIYEHCSYFTPQSLRYLFTRCGFRVLAVNTTYAGQFLTIEAMPDDASSDLPAGEHIQELETAVSQFGRHLQEKITHWQHTLHSLHQQNQHATIWGVGSKGVTFLNLMDTARQIPYAIDINPRKHGKYVTGTGQPIHPPEHLQQHPPDLIILMNPIYQDEIRQMTSNMGLSPKFTLA
;
A
#
# COMPACT_ATOMS: atom_id res chain seq x y z
N GLY A 1 26.87 2.26 -3.79
CA GLY A 1 26.09 1.86 -2.61
C GLY A 1 27.04 1.77 -1.45
N ASP A 2 26.74 2.45 -0.35
CA ASP A 2 27.62 2.54 0.82
C ASP A 2 28.00 1.15 1.34
N SER A 3 29.27 0.79 1.19
CA SER A 3 29.84 -0.50 1.60
C SER A 3 29.66 -0.78 3.10
N ALA A 4 29.55 0.27 3.93
CA ALA A 4 29.44 0.17 5.38
C ALA A 4 28.11 -0.42 5.90
N VAL A 5 27.04 -0.40 5.09
CA VAL A 5 25.75 -1.04 5.42
C VAL A 5 25.74 -2.51 4.99
N SER A 6 26.42 -2.83 3.88
CA SER A 6 26.44 -4.19 3.33
C SER A 6 27.05 -5.21 4.28
N ASP A 7 28.06 -4.83 5.07
CA ASP A 7 28.75 -5.74 6.00
C ASP A 7 27.97 -6.00 7.30
N ARG A 8 26.91 -5.22 7.55
CA ARG A 8 26.05 -5.34 8.75
C ARG A 8 24.68 -5.93 8.45
N VAL A 9 24.40 -6.27 7.20
CA VAL A 9 23.12 -6.80 6.75
C VAL A 9 23.34 -8.14 6.07
N THR A 10 22.75 -9.19 6.62
CA THR A 10 22.67 -10.49 5.96
C THR A 10 21.31 -10.61 5.28
N ILE A 11 21.30 -10.81 3.97
CA ILE A 11 20.08 -11.06 3.19
C ILE A 11 20.01 -12.56 2.91
N ILE A 12 18.94 -13.20 3.37
CA ILE A 12 18.65 -14.60 3.08
C ILE A 12 17.54 -14.63 2.03
N PRO A 13 17.81 -15.05 0.78
CA PRO A 13 16.83 -15.05 -0.31
C PRO A 13 15.86 -16.24 -0.17
N ASP A 14 15.03 -16.22 0.86
CA ASP A 14 14.07 -17.27 1.19
C ASP A 14 12.81 -16.68 1.84
N TYR A 15 11.73 -17.47 1.86
CA TYR A 15 10.54 -17.17 2.64
C TYR A 15 10.80 -17.44 4.12
N TYR A 16 10.32 -16.54 4.98
CA TYR A 16 10.44 -16.74 6.42
C TYR A 16 9.67 -17.99 6.85
N SER A 17 10.36 -18.91 7.53
CA SER A 17 9.83 -20.20 7.96
C SER A 17 10.45 -20.66 9.29
N GLU A 18 10.03 -21.83 9.79
CA GLU A 18 10.59 -22.43 11.01
C GLU A 18 12.06 -22.85 10.86
N ALA A 19 12.60 -22.88 9.64
CA ALA A 19 14.02 -23.11 9.39
C ALA A 19 14.92 -22.09 10.13
N TYR A 20 14.37 -20.91 10.44
CA TYR A 20 15.09 -19.82 11.11
C TYR A 20 14.92 -19.80 12.63
N THR A 21 14.27 -20.81 13.23
CA THR A 21 14.14 -20.98 14.70
C THR A 21 15.49 -20.90 15.43
N THR A 22 16.56 -21.40 14.81
CA THR A 22 17.92 -21.43 15.35
C THR A 22 18.65 -20.08 15.28
N THR A 23 18.10 -19.10 14.57
CA THR A 23 18.63 -17.74 14.51
C THR A 23 17.99 -16.92 15.64
N PRO A 24 18.69 -16.65 16.75
CA PRO A 24 18.15 -15.84 17.82
C PRO A 24 17.92 -14.39 17.37
N ALA A 25 16.78 -13.84 17.76
CA ALA A 25 16.41 -12.46 17.52
C ALA A 25 15.74 -11.90 18.77
N ASP A 26 16.16 -10.73 19.22
CA ASP A 26 15.49 -9.98 20.29
C ASP A 26 14.30 -9.17 19.75
N PHE A 27 14.23 -9.00 18.42
CA PHE A 27 13.21 -8.23 17.72
C PHE A 27 12.91 -8.83 16.35
N ILE A 28 11.61 -9.00 16.04
CA ILE A 28 11.11 -9.42 14.74
C ILE A 28 10.29 -8.29 14.13
N CYS A 29 10.66 -7.86 12.94
CA CYS A 29 10.00 -6.78 12.21
C CYS A 29 9.47 -7.30 10.87
N SER A 30 8.22 -6.96 10.56
CA SER A 30 7.59 -7.24 9.27
C SER A 30 6.85 -6.00 8.79
N ARG A 31 7.16 -5.50 7.60
CA ARG A 31 6.51 -4.31 7.05
C ARG A 31 6.01 -4.61 5.65
N HIS A 32 4.72 -4.37 5.43
CA HIS A 32 4.05 -4.57 4.14
C HIS A 32 4.20 -6.02 3.60
N VAL A 33 3.99 -7.00 4.47
CA VAL A 33 4.09 -8.43 4.12
C VAL A 33 2.83 -9.19 4.53
N LEU A 34 2.30 -8.96 5.73
CA LEU A 34 1.23 -9.77 6.30
C LEU A 34 -0.06 -9.71 5.45
N GLU A 35 -0.34 -8.59 4.79
CA GLU A 35 -1.46 -8.44 3.85
C GLU A 35 -1.35 -9.32 2.61
N HIS A 36 -0.14 -9.76 2.24
CA HIS A 36 0.15 -10.66 1.13
C HIS A 36 0.10 -12.15 1.51
N ILE A 37 -0.08 -12.46 2.80
CA ILE A 37 -0.12 -13.83 3.29
C ILE A 37 -1.56 -14.37 3.20
N ALA A 38 -1.74 -15.46 2.44
CA ALA A 38 -3.05 -16.09 2.26
C ALA A 38 -3.63 -16.68 3.57
N ASP A 39 -2.78 -17.29 4.41
CA ASP A 39 -3.15 -17.75 5.76
C ASP A 39 -2.36 -17.00 6.83
N PRO A 40 -2.84 -15.81 7.25
CA PRO A 40 -2.13 -14.98 8.22
C PRO A 40 -2.07 -15.63 9.62
N VAL A 41 -2.99 -16.54 9.93
CA VAL A 41 -3.01 -17.26 11.22
C VAL A 41 -1.90 -18.31 11.25
N ALA A 42 -1.77 -19.11 10.19
CA ALA A 42 -0.68 -20.09 10.08
C ALA A 42 0.68 -19.40 10.14
N PHE A 43 0.84 -18.27 9.42
CA PHE A 43 2.07 -17.50 9.41
C PHE A 43 2.42 -16.93 10.79
N LEU A 44 1.49 -16.26 11.48
CA LEU A 44 1.78 -15.71 12.80
C LEU A 44 2.03 -16.79 13.86
N ARG A 45 1.33 -17.93 13.78
CA ARG A 45 1.64 -19.07 14.65
C ARG A 45 3.02 -19.66 14.37
N MET A 46 3.44 -19.69 13.11
CA MET A 46 4.80 -20.07 12.74
C MET A 46 5.83 -19.07 13.27
N VAL A 47 5.57 -17.76 13.22
CA VAL A 47 6.42 -16.74 13.87
C VAL A 47 6.48 -16.98 15.39
N ARG A 48 5.34 -17.24 16.04
CA ARG A 48 5.29 -17.55 17.49
C ARG A 48 6.10 -18.80 17.83
N ARG A 49 6.01 -19.87 17.03
CA ARG A 49 6.82 -21.09 17.20
C ARG A 49 8.30 -20.82 16.95
N ALA A 50 8.63 -20.01 15.95
CA ALA A 50 10.01 -19.61 15.67
C ALA A 50 10.65 -18.84 16.83
N ILE A 51 9.87 -18.04 17.56
CA ILE A 51 10.33 -17.36 18.78
C ILE A 51 10.67 -18.37 19.89
N GLY A 52 9.87 -19.44 20.05
CA GLY A 52 10.07 -20.46 21.09
C GLY A 52 9.93 -19.88 22.51
N ASP A 53 10.83 -20.26 23.42
CA ASP A 53 10.82 -19.83 24.83
C ASP A 53 11.40 -18.43 25.06
N ARG A 54 11.74 -17.70 23.98
CA ARG A 54 12.28 -16.33 24.05
C ARG A 54 11.15 -15.31 24.23
N VAL A 55 10.47 -15.36 25.37
CA VAL A 55 9.29 -14.53 25.67
C VAL A 55 9.55 -13.01 25.70
N ASN A 56 10.82 -12.59 25.73
CA ASN A 56 11.23 -11.19 25.65
C ASN A 56 11.46 -10.69 24.20
N THR A 57 11.18 -11.52 23.19
CA THR A 57 11.32 -11.14 21.77
C THR A 57 10.20 -10.19 21.36
N ALA A 58 10.50 -8.93 21.10
CA ALA A 58 9.48 -7.99 20.63
C ALA A 58 9.11 -8.23 19.17
N VAL A 59 7.83 -8.07 18.83
CA VAL A 59 7.32 -8.23 17.47
C VAL A 59 6.67 -6.94 17.01
N PHE A 60 7.07 -6.46 15.84
CA PHE A 60 6.52 -5.28 15.19
C PHE A 60 6.04 -5.61 13.78
N PHE A 61 4.78 -5.29 13.49
CA PHE A 61 4.22 -5.43 12.15
C PHE A 61 3.62 -4.11 11.65
N GLU A 62 3.79 -3.82 10.36
CA GLU A 62 3.13 -2.70 9.68
C GLU A 62 2.34 -3.21 8.47
N VAL A 63 1.06 -2.84 8.38
CA VAL A 63 0.12 -3.26 7.32
C VAL A 63 -0.76 -2.09 6.87
N PRO A 64 -1.34 -2.11 5.65
CA PRO A 64 -2.33 -1.14 5.22
C PRO A 64 -3.55 -1.09 6.15
N ASN A 65 -4.11 0.10 6.34
CA ASN A 65 -5.28 0.34 7.18
C ASN A 65 -6.57 0.34 6.36
N MET A 66 -7.36 -0.72 6.44
CA MET A 66 -8.63 -0.81 5.72
C MET A 66 -9.67 0.21 6.18
N ALA A 67 -9.64 0.62 7.46
CA ALA A 67 -10.56 1.66 7.94
C ALA A 67 -10.27 3.01 7.24
N TYR A 68 -8.99 3.32 7.00
CA TYR A 68 -8.60 4.47 6.19
C TYR A 68 -9.10 4.34 4.76
N THR A 69 -8.93 3.17 4.14
CA THR A 69 -9.36 2.91 2.76
C THR A 69 -10.86 3.13 2.58
N LEU A 70 -11.67 2.61 3.50
CA LEU A 70 -13.12 2.78 3.46
C LEU A 70 -13.56 4.22 3.70
N HIS A 71 -12.95 4.92 4.66
CA HIS A 71 -13.32 6.30 5.00
C HIS A 71 -12.92 7.29 3.90
N ASN A 72 -11.73 7.15 3.33
CA ASN A 72 -11.17 8.10 2.36
C ASN A 72 -11.37 7.65 0.91
N MET A 73 -12.09 6.53 0.69
CA MET A 73 -12.26 5.90 -0.61
C MET A 73 -10.92 5.74 -1.35
N ALA A 74 -9.89 5.27 -0.65
CA ALA A 74 -8.57 4.96 -1.21
C ALA A 74 -8.60 3.63 -1.96
N ILE A 75 -9.58 3.46 -2.85
CA ILE A 75 -9.92 2.21 -3.55
C ILE A 75 -8.76 1.63 -4.36
N TRP A 76 -7.78 2.46 -4.72
CA TRP A 76 -6.58 2.07 -5.46
C TRP A 76 -5.65 1.17 -4.64
N ASP A 77 -5.85 1.09 -3.32
CA ASP A 77 -5.14 0.18 -2.41
C ASP A 77 -5.70 -1.25 -2.37
N ILE A 78 -6.84 -1.47 -3.03
CA ILE A 78 -7.43 -2.81 -3.18
C ILE A 78 -6.81 -3.44 -4.42
N ILE A 79 -5.86 -4.35 -4.20
CA ILE A 79 -5.03 -4.96 -5.25
C ILE A 79 -4.97 -6.47 -5.10
N TYR A 80 -4.70 -7.17 -6.20
CA TYR A 80 -4.70 -8.64 -6.22
C TYR A 80 -3.63 -9.26 -5.32
N GLU A 81 -2.53 -8.56 -5.05
CA GLU A 81 -1.45 -9.02 -4.18
C GLU A 81 -1.85 -9.03 -2.71
N HIS A 82 -2.87 -8.26 -2.30
CA HIS A 82 -3.37 -8.22 -0.93
C HIS A 82 -4.45 -9.28 -0.73
N CYS A 83 -4.10 -10.35 -0.03
CA CYS A 83 -5.05 -11.39 0.39
C CYS A 83 -5.93 -10.94 1.55
N SER A 84 -5.42 -10.03 2.41
CA SER A 84 -6.10 -9.58 3.63
C SER A 84 -6.08 -8.07 3.77
N TYR A 85 -7.15 -7.50 4.33
CA TYR A 85 -7.30 -6.07 4.61
C TYR A 85 -7.61 -5.87 6.10
N PHE A 86 -6.68 -5.25 6.83
CA PHE A 86 -6.75 -5.19 8.29
C PHE A 86 -7.34 -3.86 8.79
N THR A 87 -8.17 -3.94 9.82
CA THR A 87 -8.55 -2.82 10.69
C THR A 87 -7.78 -2.92 12.00
N PRO A 88 -7.70 -1.86 12.82
CA PRO A 88 -7.06 -1.94 14.13
C PRO A 88 -7.57 -3.12 14.98
N GLN A 89 -8.87 -3.37 14.91
CA GLN A 89 -9.56 -4.42 15.66
C GLN A 89 -9.22 -5.81 15.11
N SER A 90 -9.28 -6.01 13.79
CA SER A 90 -8.99 -7.32 13.20
C SER A 90 -7.51 -7.69 13.34
N LEU A 91 -6.60 -6.71 13.27
CA LEU A 91 -5.17 -6.91 13.49
C LEU A 91 -4.88 -7.30 14.95
N ARG A 92 -5.46 -6.58 15.92
CA ARG A 92 -5.34 -6.92 17.34
C ARG A 92 -5.87 -8.33 17.62
N TYR A 93 -7.08 -8.62 17.14
CA TYR A 93 -7.71 -9.93 17.29
C TYR A 93 -6.83 -11.06 16.73
N LEU A 94 -6.28 -10.85 15.52
CA LEU A 94 -5.41 -11.82 14.86
C LEU A 94 -4.17 -12.12 15.70
N PHE A 95 -3.48 -11.10 16.21
CA PHE A 95 -2.27 -11.27 17.03
C PHE A 95 -2.58 -11.97 18.35
N THR A 96 -3.63 -11.52 19.06
CA THR A 96 -4.08 -12.17 20.30
C THR A 96 -4.39 -13.64 20.09
N ARG A 97 -5.12 -13.99 19.01
CA ARG A 97 -5.44 -15.37 18.64
C ARG A 97 -4.20 -16.22 18.31
N CYS A 98 -3.08 -15.60 17.94
CA CYS A 98 -1.86 -16.29 17.53
C CYS A 98 -0.81 -16.40 18.66
N GLY A 99 -1.18 -16.10 19.91
CA GLY A 99 -0.28 -16.22 21.06
C GLY A 99 0.60 -15.01 21.28
N PHE A 100 0.07 -13.82 20.99
CA PHE A 100 0.75 -12.55 21.25
C PHE A 100 -0.09 -11.64 22.14
N ARG A 101 0.54 -11.07 23.16
CA ARG A 101 0.00 -9.94 23.92
C ARG A 101 0.30 -8.66 23.16
N VAL A 102 -0.75 -7.99 22.70
CA VAL A 102 -0.65 -6.73 21.97
C VAL A 102 -0.38 -5.59 22.96
N LEU A 103 0.71 -4.85 22.75
CA LEU A 103 1.09 -3.70 23.55
C LEU A 103 0.46 -2.42 23.01
N ALA A 104 0.53 -2.23 21.69
CA ALA A 104 0.01 -1.05 21.01
C ALA A 104 -0.46 -1.38 19.59
N VAL A 105 -1.50 -0.66 19.14
CA VAL A 105 -1.86 -0.58 17.72
C VAL A 105 -2.01 0.90 17.40
N ASN A 106 -1.15 1.42 16.53
CA ASN A 106 -1.13 2.83 16.16
C ASN A 106 -1.34 3.01 14.67
N THR A 107 -1.72 4.22 14.26
CA THR A 107 -1.74 4.61 12.85
C THR A 107 -0.51 5.43 12.50
N THR A 108 -0.04 5.29 11.26
CA THR A 108 1.10 6.06 10.71
C THR A 108 0.79 6.52 9.28
N TYR A 109 1.65 7.38 8.72
CA TYR A 109 1.49 8.03 7.40
C TYR A 109 0.09 8.62 7.21
N ALA A 110 -0.30 9.52 8.12
CA ALA A 110 -1.62 10.18 8.12
C ALA A 110 -2.81 9.20 8.15
N GLY A 111 -2.64 8.02 8.75
CA GLY A 111 -3.71 7.04 8.92
C GLY A 111 -3.67 5.87 7.95
N GLN A 112 -2.85 5.93 6.89
CA GLN A 112 -2.84 4.94 5.81
C GLN A 112 -2.39 3.54 6.25
N PHE A 113 -1.57 3.45 7.29
CA PHE A 113 -1.05 2.17 7.77
C PHE A 113 -1.28 2.00 9.27
N LEU A 114 -1.40 0.75 9.67
CA LEU A 114 -1.42 0.29 11.04
C LEU A 114 -0.03 -0.22 11.40
N THR A 115 0.38 0.08 12.62
CA THR A 115 1.52 -0.57 13.26
C THR A 115 1.01 -1.32 14.47
N ILE A 116 1.58 -2.50 14.73
CA ILE A 116 1.27 -3.30 15.91
C ILE A 116 2.56 -3.73 16.59
N GLU A 117 2.62 -3.46 17.89
CA GLU A 117 3.68 -3.89 18.79
C GLU A 117 3.13 -4.98 19.70
N ALA A 118 3.83 -6.11 19.78
CA ALA A 118 3.36 -7.24 20.56
C ALA A 118 4.52 -8.05 21.16
N MET A 119 4.21 -8.80 22.22
CA MET A 119 5.13 -9.74 22.87
C MET A 119 4.53 -11.16 22.81
N PRO A 120 5.35 -12.21 22.80
CA PRO A 120 4.90 -13.58 22.99
C PRO A 120 4.07 -13.71 24.27
N ASP A 121 3.01 -14.51 24.20
CA ASP A 121 2.14 -14.80 25.33
C ASP A 121 1.74 -16.28 25.29
N ASP A 122 1.69 -16.92 26.45
CA ASP A 122 1.63 -18.39 26.54
C ASP A 122 0.20 -18.95 26.64
N ALA A 123 -0.82 -18.17 27.03
CA ALA A 123 -2.22 -18.57 26.89
C ALA A 123 -3.23 -17.49 27.29
N SER A 124 -4.35 -17.47 26.56
CA SER A 124 -5.67 -16.94 26.94
C SER A 124 -5.77 -15.48 27.36
N SER A 125 -5.08 -14.58 26.66
CA SER A 125 -5.58 -13.20 26.59
C SER A 125 -7.01 -13.25 26.03
N ASP A 126 -7.98 -12.70 26.78
CA ASP A 126 -9.36 -12.61 26.32
C ASP A 126 -9.37 -11.97 24.94
N LEU A 127 -10.03 -12.63 23.98
CA LEU A 127 -10.15 -12.08 22.64
C LEU A 127 -10.86 -10.73 22.77
N PRO A 128 -10.31 -9.65 22.18
CA PRO A 128 -10.92 -8.34 22.29
C PRO A 128 -12.35 -8.40 21.76
N ALA A 129 -13.27 -7.76 22.47
CA ALA A 129 -14.64 -7.62 22.03
C ALA A 129 -14.69 -6.86 20.69
N GLY A 130 -15.71 -7.14 19.90
CA GLY A 130 -15.95 -6.49 18.61
C GLY A 130 -16.40 -5.04 18.77
N GLU A 131 -15.47 -4.13 19.06
CA GLU A 131 -15.74 -2.69 19.09
C GLU A 131 -15.86 -2.12 17.68
N HIS A 132 -16.73 -1.12 17.48
CA HIS A 132 -16.91 -0.39 16.20
C HIS A 132 -17.35 -1.25 14.99
N ILE A 133 -17.86 -2.46 15.19
CA ILE A 133 -18.34 -3.32 14.10
C ILE A 133 -19.43 -2.62 13.28
N GLN A 134 -20.35 -1.90 13.92
CA GLN A 134 -21.47 -1.25 13.22
C GLN A 134 -21.03 -0.15 12.23
N GLU A 135 -20.00 0.63 12.59
CA GLU A 135 -19.43 1.66 11.73
C GLU A 135 -18.78 1.03 10.49
N LEU A 136 -18.03 -0.06 10.71
CA LEU A 136 -17.40 -0.82 9.63
C LEU A 136 -18.45 -1.45 8.70
N GLU A 137 -19.48 -2.10 9.24
CA GLU A 137 -20.59 -2.67 8.47
C GLU A 137 -21.28 -1.60 7.61
N THR A 138 -21.52 -0.42 8.17
CA THR A 138 -22.11 0.70 7.44
C THR A 138 -21.20 1.13 6.29
N ALA A 139 -19.90 1.34 6.55
CA ALA A 139 -18.95 1.74 5.52
C ALA A 139 -18.83 0.71 4.39
N VAL A 140 -18.78 -0.59 4.73
CA VAL A 140 -18.76 -1.69 3.76
C VAL A 140 -20.06 -1.73 2.95
N SER A 141 -21.22 -1.55 3.58
CA SER A 141 -22.51 -1.55 2.87
C SER A 141 -22.64 -0.42 1.83
N GLN A 142 -21.95 0.71 2.07
CA GLN A 142 -21.97 1.87 1.19
C GLN A 142 -20.84 1.82 0.14
N PHE A 143 -19.82 1.00 0.35
CA PHE A 143 -18.60 0.95 -0.46
C PHE A 143 -18.89 0.80 -1.96
N GLY A 144 -19.76 -0.13 -2.35
CA GLY A 144 -20.07 -0.37 -3.77
C GLY A 144 -20.67 0.86 -4.47
N ARG A 145 -21.51 1.63 -3.77
CA ARG A 145 -22.09 2.87 -4.30
C ARG A 145 -21.00 3.94 -4.46
N HIS A 146 -20.23 4.20 -3.42
CA HIS A 146 -19.16 5.21 -3.44
C HIS A 146 -18.06 4.86 -4.45
N LEU A 147 -17.76 3.57 -4.64
CA LEU A 147 -16.86 3.09 -5.68
C LEU A 147 -17.38 3.49 -7.07
N GLN A 148 -18.65 3.22 -7.35
CA GLN A 148 -19.25 3.57 -8.64
C GLN A 148 -19.27 5.09 -8.87
N GLU A 149 -19.56 5.88 -7.84
CA GLU A 149 -19.50 7.35 -7.89
C GLU A 149 -18.08 7.83 -8.22
N LYS A 150 -17.06 7.28 -7.56
CA LYS A 150 -15.66 7.62 -7.80
C LYS A 150 -15.19 7.22 -9.21
N ILE A 151 -15.59 6.04 -9.70
CA ILE A 151 -15.35 5.60 -11.09
C ILE A 151 -15.98 6.59 -12.08
N THR A 152 -17.26 6.92 -11.88
CA THR A 152 -18.01 7.81 -12.77
C THR A 152 -17.40 9.21 -12.80
N HIS A 153 -16.96 9.72 -11.64
CA HIS A 153 -16.27 10.99 -11.51
C HIS A 153 -14.99 11.04 -12.35
N TRP A 154 -14.14 10.00 -12.26
CA TRP A 154 -12.89 9.93 -13.02
C TRP A 154 -13.12 9.77 -14.52
N GLN A 155 -14.09 8.93 -14.92
CA GLN A 155 -14.49 8.79 -16.32
C GLN A 155 -14.96 10.12 -16.91
N HIS A 156 -15.80 10.88 -16.18
CA HIS A 156 -16.26 12.19 -16.62
C HIS A 156 -15.11 13.20 -16.72
N THR A 157 -14.22 13.21 -15.72
CA THR A 157 -13.04 14.10 -15.70
C THR A 157 -12.15 13.87 -16.91
N LEU A 158 -11.79 12.61 -17.19
CA LEU A 158 -10.95 12.26 -18.33
C LEU A 158 -11.64 12.51 -19.68
N HIS A 159 -12.95 12.28 -19.77
CA HIS A 159 -13.71 12.62 -20.96
C HIS A 159 -13.74 14.13 -21.22
N SER A 160 -13.92 14.93 -20.18
CA SER A 160 -13.93 16.40 -20.27
C SER A 160 -12.59 16.95 -20.75
N LEU A 161 -11.47 16.43 -20.22
CA LEU A 161 -10.13 16.80 -20.68
C LEU A 161 -9.94 16.47 -22.15
N HIS A 162 -10.35 15.28 -22.58
CA HIS A 162 -10.26 14.87 -23.98
C HIS A 162 -11.06 15.79 -24.91
N GLN A 163 -12.30 16.16 -24.53
CA GLN A 163 -13.12 17.11 -25.31
C GLN A 163 -12.50 18.51 -25.42
N GLN A 164 -11.68 18.90 -24.44
CA GLN A 164 -10.98 20.18 -24.40
C GLN A 164 -9.60 20.12 -25.07
N ASN A 165 -9.24 19.00 -25.71
CA ASN A 165 -7.88 18.72 -26.21
C ASN A 165 -6.80 18.90 -25.14
N GLN A 166 -7.12 18.58 -23.89
CA GLN A 166 -6.18 18.59 -22.77
C GLN A 166 -5.64 17.18 -22.50
N HIS A 167 -4.38 17.11 -22.10
CA HIS A 167 -3.67 15.86 -21.89
C HIS A 167 -3.44 15.57 -20.40
N ALA A 168 -3.87 14.39 -19.96
CA ALA A 168 -3.58 13.88 -18.63
C ALA A 168 -2.47 12.82 -18.69
N THR A 169 -1.63 12.81 -17.67
CA THR A 169 -0.75 11.66 -17.38
C THR A 169 -0.86 11.27 -15.91
N ILE A 170 -0.48 10.04 -15.61
CA ILE A 170 -0.38 9.53 -14.25
C ILE A 170 1.08 9.50 -13.81
N TRP A 171 1.34 9.92 -12.58
CA TRP A 171 2.66 9.81 -11.97
C TRP A 171 2.67 8.73 -10.90
N GLY A 172 3.49 7.70 -11.13
CA GLY A 172 3.67 6.54 -10.29
C GLY A 172 2.88 5.34 -10.79
N VAL A 173 3.60 4.35 -11.32
CA VAL A 173 3.05 3.08 -11.83
C VAL A 173 3.33 1.95 -10.83
N GLY A 174 3.11 2.23 -9.54
CA GLY A 174 2.98 1.19 -8.52
C GLY A 174 1.60 0.53 -8.59
N SER A 175 1.29 -0.36 -7.65
CA SER A 175 0.02 -1.11 -7.66
C SER A 175 -1.21 -0.19 -7.75
N LYS A 176 -1.23 0.94 -7.04
CA LYS A 176 -2.29 1.96 -7.13
C LYS A 176 -2.50 2.50 -8.54
N GLY A 177 -1.41 2.90 -9.21
CA GLY A 177 -1.48 3.47 -10.56
C GLY A 177 -1.89 2.43 -11.60
N VAL A 178 -1.40 1.20 -11.47
CA VAL A 178 -1.84 0.07 -12.29
C VAL A 178 -3.34 -0.18 -12.09
N THR A 179 -3.82 -0.21 -10.84
CA THR A 179 -5.24 -0.39 -10.53
C THR A 179 -6.11 0.72 -11.10
N PHE A 180 -5.70 1.99 -10.95
CA PHE A 180 -6.41 3.14 -11.53
C PHE A 180 -6.58 2.99 -13.04
N LEU A 181 -5.48 2.73 -13.75
CA LEU A 181 -5.50 2.62 -15.21
C LEU A 181 -6.40 1.47 -15.68
N ASN A 182 -6.30 0.30 -15.03
CA ASN A 182 -7.10 -0.88 -15.36
C ASN A 182 -8.59 -0.70 -15.07
N LEU A 183 -8.96 -0.05 -13.96
CA LEU A 183 -10.37 0.16 -13.63
C LEU A 183 -11.05 1.19 -14.54
N MET A 184 -10.31 2.15 -15.09
CA MET A 184 -10.89 3.22 -15.91
C MET A 184 -10.92 2.94 -17.41
N ASP A 185 -10.22 1.90 -17.91
CA ASP A 185 -10.03 1.60 -19.34
C ASP A 185 -9.55 2.82 -20.16
N THR A 186 -8.47 3.44 -19.68
CA THR A 186 -8.08 4.82 -20.08
C THR A 186 -7.01 4.90 -21.16
N ALA A 187 -6.74 3.81 -21.88
CA ALA A 187 -5.62 3.77 -22.84
C ALA A 187 -5.66 4.90 -23.88
N ARG A 188 -6.84 5.43 -24.21
CA ARG A 188 -6.99 6.57 -25.14
C ARG A 188 -6.81 7.95 -24.47
N GLN A 189 -7.17 8.08 -23.19
CA GLN A 189 -7.17 9.34 -22.46
C GLN A 189 -5.85 9.60 -21.73
N ILE A 190 -5.15 8.53 -21.35
CA ILE A 190 -3.84 8.55 -20.69
C ILE A 190 -2.89 7.73 -21.56
N PRO A 191 -2.18 8.37 -22.51
CA PRO A 191 -1.40 7.65 -23.52
C PRO A 191 -0.09 7.07 -22.98
N TYR A 192 0.43 7.59 -21.86
CA TYR A 192 1.64 7.13 -21.21
C TYR A 192 1.58 7.40 -19.70
N ALA A 193 2.46 6.74 -18.96
CA ALA A 193 2.62 6.95 -17.53
C ALA A 193 4.07 7.36 -17.18
N ILE A 194 4.22 8.14 -16.12
CA ILE A 194 5.52 8.56 -15.58
C ILE A 194 5.84 7.76 -14.33
N ASP A 195 7.08 7.28 -14.20
CA ASP A 195 7.58 6.69 -12.96
C ASP A 195 9.05 7.06 -12.76
N ILE A 196 9.48 7.32 -11.53
CA ILE A 196 10.87 7.69 -11.23
C ILE A 196 11.78 6.46 -11.29
N ASN A 197 11.23 5.25 -11.10
CA ASN A 197 12.02 4.03 -10.99
C ASN A 197 12.60 3.63 -12.35
N PRO A 198 13.93 3.66 -12.55
CA PRO A 198 14.54 3.35 -13.84
C PRO A 198 14.31 1.92 -14.31
N ARG A 199 14.00 0.99 -13.40
CA ARG A 199 13.69 -0.40 -13.75
C ARG A 199 12.37 -0.55 -14.51
N LYS A 200 11.52 0.49 -14.51
CA LYS A 200 10.22 0.50 -15.20
C LYS A 200 10.25 1.23 -16.54
N HIS A 201 11.26 2.07 -16.80
CA HIS A 201 11.33 2.85 -18.02
C HIS A 201 11.44 1.95 -19.26
N GLY A 202 10.72 2.31 -20.33
CA GLY A 202 10.66 1.53 -21.56
C GLY A 202 9.82 0.23 -21.46
N LYS A 203 9.23 -0.04 -20.30
CA LYS A 203 8.24 -1.10 -20.11
C LYS A 203 6.83 -0.53 -20.24
N TYR A 204 5.84 -1.39 -20.07
CA TYR A 204 4.43 -1.06 -20.23
C TYR A 204 3.64 -1.37 -18.96
N VAL A 205 2.59 -0.60 -18.70
CA VAL A 205 1.60 -0.86 -17.66
C VAL A 205 0.94 -2.21 -17.94
N THR A 206 0.88 -3.08 -16.93
CA THR A 206 0.21 -4.37 -17.06
C THR A 206 -1.31 -4.19 -17.23
N GLY A 207 -1.91 -4.91 -18.17
CA GLY A 207 -3.33 -4.85 -18.49
C GLY A 207 -3.66 -3.81 -19.57
N THR A 208 -3.39 -2.53 -19.31
CA THR A 208 -3.77 -1.42 -20.21
C THR A 208 -2.70 -0.98 -21.22
N GLY A 209 -1.44 -1.39 -21.03
CA GLY A 209 -0.41 -1.29 -22.06
C GLY A 209 0.18 0.10 -22.32
N GLN A 210 -0.03 1.09 -21.44
CA GLN A 210 0.63 2.40 -21.59
C GLN A 210 2.15 2.25 -21.42
N PRO A 211 2.98 2.88 -22.28
CA PRO A 211 4.42 2.95 -22.06
C PRO A 211 4.73 3.74 -20.78
N ILE A 212 5.77 3.32 -20.09
CA ILE A 212 6.27 3.94 -18.87
C ILE A 212 7.53 4.72 -19.21
N HIS A 213 7.48 6.03 -18.94
CA HIS A 213 8.56 6.97 -19.24
C HIS A 213 9.18 7.58 -17.97
N PRO A 214 10.44 8.04 -18.07
CA PRO A 214 11.06 8.81 -17.00
C PRO A 214 10.45 10.22 -16.91
N PRO A 215 10.59 10.92 -15.77
CA PRO A 215 10.06 12.27 -15.59
C PRO A 215 10.45 13.28 -16.68
N GLU A 216 11.67 13.17 -17.23
CA GLU A 216 12.20 14.07 -18.27
C GLU A 216 11.38 14.02 -19.57
N HIS A 217 10.62 12.95 -19.80
CA HIS A 217 9.72 12.84 -20.94
C HIS A 217 8.68 13.98 -21.00
N LEU A 218 8.30 14.52 -19.84
CA LEU A 218 7.34 15.61 -19.73
C LEU A 218 7.83 16.92 -20.34
N GLN A 219 9.14 17.12 -20.49
CA GLN A 219 9.67 18.33 -21.13
C GLN A 219 9.35 18.38 -22.63
N GLN A 220 9.28 17.22 -23.27
CA GLN A 220 8.92 17.09 -24.68
C GLN A 220 7.41 16.91 -24.89
N HIS A 221 6.71 16.40 -23.88
CA HIS A 221 5.27 16.11 -23.91
C HIS A 221 4.59 16.69 -22.66
N PRO A 222 4.51 18.03 -22.53
CA PRO A 222 3.97 18.67 -21.34
C PRO A 222 2.48 18.32 -21.14
N PRO A 223 2.06 17.80 -19.97
CA PRO A 223 0.67 17.50 -19.70
C PRO A 223 -0.07 18.73 -19.17
N ASP A 224 -1.38 18.79 -19.38
CA ASP A 224 -2.27 19.76 -18.70
C ASP A 224 -2.57 19.32 -17.27
N LEU A 225 -2.62 18.01 -17.03
CA LEU A 225 -2.96 17.40 -15.75
C LEU A 225 -2.02 16.25 -15.39
N ILE A 226 -1.47 16.28 -14.19
CA ILE A 226 -0.79 15.15 -13.57
C ILE A 226 -1.68 14.58 -12.47
N ILE A 227 -2.05 13.31 -12.62
CA ILE A 227 -2.80 12.53 -11.65
C ILE A 227 -1.82 11.85 -10.69
N LEU A 228 -1.95 12.15 -9.41
CA LEU A 228 -1.10 11.67 -8.34
C LEU A 228 -1.78 10.52 -7.60
N MET A 229 -1.05 9.41 -7.45
CA MET A 229 -1.57 8.22 -6.76
C MET A 229 -1.36 8.24 -5.24
N ASN A 230 -0.48 9.10 -4.74
CA ASN A 230 -0.18 9.15 -3.31
C ASN A 230 0.13 10.60 -2.89
N PRO A 231 -0.64 11.17 -1.93
CA PRO A 231 -0.43 12.55 -1.48
C PRO A 231 0.95 12.80 -0.87
N ILE A 232 1.61 11.76 -0.34
CA ILE A 232 2.93 11.88 0.29
C ILE A 232 3.98 12.44 -0.67
N TYR A 233 3.88 12.11 -1.97
CA TYR A 233 4.86 12.55 -2.98
C TYR A 233 4.45 13.82 -3.72
N GLN A 234 3.32 14.44 -3.35
CA GLN A 234 2.79 15.58 -4.09
C GLN A 234 3.79 16.75 -4.17
N ASP A 235 4.40 17.10 -3.04
CA ASP A 235 5.32 18.25 -2.98
C ASP A 235 6.61 17.98 -3.75
N GLU A 236 7.15 16.75 -3.65
CA GLU A 236 8.32 16.31 -4.41
C GLU A 236 8.05 16.36 -5.93
N ILE A 237 6.89 15.83 -6.36
CA ILE A 237 6.52 15.80 -7.78
C ILE A 237 6.30 17.23 -8.31
N ARG A 238 5.62 18.09 -7.54
CA ARG A 238 5.45 19.52 -7.90
C ARG A 238 6.81 20.21 -8.05
N GLN A 239 7.71 20.03 -7.09
CA GLN A 239 9.05 20.61 -7.16
C GLN A 239 9.82 20.11 -8.39
N MET A 240 9.76 18.80 -8.67
CA MET A 240 10.43 18.19 -9.82
C MET A 240 9.92 18.75 -11.15
N THR A 241 8.59 18.86 -11.31
CA THR A 241 8.00 19.46 -12.52
C THR A 241 8.31 20.95 -12.66
N SER A 242 8.35 21.69 -11.55
CA SER A 242 8.71 23.11 -11.55
C SER A 242 10.17 23.31 -11.97
N ASN A 243 11.08 22.46 -11.50
CA ASN A 243 12.49 22.45 -11.90
C ASN A 243 12.67 22.16 -13.41
N MET A 244 11.72 21.45 -14.03
CA MET A 244 11.69 21.21 -15.47
C MET A 244 11.07 22.37 -16.28
N GLY A 245 10.60 23.43 -15.61
CA GLY A 245 9.90 24.55 -16.24
C GLY A 245 8.45 24.26 -16.61
N LEU A 246 7.83 23.25 -16.00
CA LEU A 246 6.46 22.83 -16.27
C LEU A 246 5.49 23.37 -15.20
N SER A 247 4.26 23.68 -15.62
CA SER A 247 3.20 24.15 -14.73
C SER A 247 1.86 23.42 -14.94
N PRO A 248 1.83 22.07 -14.85
CA PRO A 248 0.60 21.31 -15.03
C PRO A 248 -0.33 21.52 -13.82
N LYS A 249 -1.62 21.23 -14.00
CA LYS A 249 -2.53 21.02 -12.86
C LYS A 249 -2.18 19.69 -12.19
N PHE A 250 -2.43 19.61 -10.88
CA PHE A 250 -2.25 18.37 -10.11
C PHE A 250 -3.56 18.01 -9.44
N THR A 251 -3.85 16.72 -9.41
CA THR A 251 -5.00 16.17 -8.70
C THR A 251 -4.64 14.83 -8.07
N LEU A 252 -5.27 14.51 -6.94
CA LEU A 252 -5.13 13.22 -6.27
C LEU A 252 -6.26 12.30 -6.69
N ALA A 253 -5.93 11.02 -6.93
CA ALA A 253 -6.89 10.02 -7.40
C ALA A 253 -7.89 9.50 -6.36
#